data_AF-A0A9X1QZD0-F1
#
_entry.id   AF-A0A9X1QZD0-F1
#
_cell.length_a   1.000
_cell.length_b   1.000
_cell.length_c   1.000
_cell.angle_alpha   90.00
_cell.angle_beta   90.00
_cell.angle_gamma   90.00
#
_symmetry.space_group_name_H-M   'P 1'
#
loop_
_entity.id
_entity.type
_entity.pdbx_description
1 polymer ?
#
loop_
_entity_poly.entity_id
_entity_poly.type
_entity_poly.pdbx_seq_one_letter_code
_entity_poly.pdbx_strand_id
1 'polypeptide(L)'
;MEKILVAGANGTTGKKIISILKNSDKFEPIAMVRKAEQVSHFKNEGVQTILADLEKDVSETTKGIDRVIFAAGSGGKNVKEVDQEGAKKLIDAAKESNVKKFVMLSSMGADNPEEASDLKDYLEAKHNADEHLKQSGLEYAIVRPGALTNNEGNGKIEIDNKLNKSGEIPRRDVAETLVGSLEDSVAKNKSFEILKGETFIKAALEKI
;
A
#
# COMPACT_ATOMS: atom_id res chain seq x y z
N MET A 1 4.10 2.76 -20.36
CA MET A 1 3.54 2.33 -19.06
C MET A 1 4.30 3.04 -17.97
N GLU A 2 3.63 3.46 -16.90
CA GLU A 2 4.27 4.04 -15.72
C GLU A 2 4.78 2.92 -14.80
N LYS A 3 6.00 3.05 -14.29
CA LYS A 3 6.62 2.06 -13.41
C LYS A 3 6.14 2.22 -11.99
N ILE A 4 5.59 1.13 -11.43
CA ILE A 4 5.00 1.10 -10.09
C ILE A 4 5.86 0.22 -9.20
N LEU A 5 6.59 0.84 -8.27
CA LEU A 5 7.32 0.09 -7.24
C LEU A 5 6.33 -0.45 -6.21
N VAL A 6 6.33 -1.76 -5.99
CA VAL A 6 5.50 -2.40 -4.96
C VAL A 6 6.40 -2.89 -3.83
N ALA A 7 6.44 -2.14 -2.73
CA ALA A 7 7.05 -2.61 -1.49
C ALA A 7 6.14 -3.63 -0.82
N GLY A 8 6.71 -4.76 -0.37
CA GLY A 8 5.92 -5.88 0.13
C GLY A 8 5.34 -6.78 -0.95
N ALA A 9 5.89 -6.75 -2.18
CA ALA A 9 5.40 -7.51 -3.33
C ALA A 9 5.20 -9.01 -3.08
N ASN A 10 6.05 -9.64 -2.26
CA ASN A 10 5.93 -11.07 -1.95
C ASN A 10 4.88 -11.40 -0.85
N GLY A 11 4.29 -10.39 -0.21
CA GLY A 11 3.23 -10.56 0.78
C GLY A 11 1.89 -10.97 0.16
N THR A 12 0.93 -11.40 0.97
CA THR A 12 -0.37 -11.90 0.48
C THR A 12 -1.16 -10.85 -0.30
N THR A 13 -1.17 -9.59 0.15
CA THR A 13 -1.76 -8.46 -0.58
C THR A 13 -0.85 -8.02 -1.73
N GLY A 14 0.46 -7.95 -1.52
CA GLY A 14 1.47 -7.61 -2.55
C GLY A 14 1.36 -8.46 -3.82
N LYS A 15 1.24 -9.78 -3.69
CA LYS A 15 1.08 -10.68 -4.84
C LYS A 15 -0.19 -10.40 -5.64
N LYS A 16 -1.27 -10.00 -4.97
CA LYS A 16 -2.52 -9.60 -5.62
C LYS A 16 -2.33 -8.28 -6.37
N ILE A 17 -1.64 -7.30 -5.78
CA ILE A 17 -1.28 -6.03 -6.43
C ILE A 17 -0.47 -6.29 -7.70
N ILE A 18 0.58 -7.10 -7.63
CA ILE A 18 1.40 -7.47 -8.79
C ILE A 18 0.53 -8.11 -9.88
N SER A 19 -0.32 -9.08 -9.53
CA SER A 19 -1.23 -9.73 -10.48
C SER A 19 -2.19 -8.76 -11.18
N ILE A 20 -2.70 -7.74 -10.47
CA ILE A 20 -3.57 -6.71 -11.06
C ILE A 20 -2.76 -5.82 -12.00
N LEU A 21 -1.62 -5.31 -11.55
CA LEU A 21 -0.77 -4.41 -12.33
C LEU A 21 -0.24 -5.06 -13.62
N LYS A 22 0.07 -6.35 -13.61
CA LYS A 22 0.51 -7.09 -14.83
C LYS A 22 -0.51 -7.07 -15.96
N ASN A 23 -1.80 -6.94 -15.62
CA ASN A 23 -2.90 -6.89 -16.59
C ASN A 23 -3.32 -5.45 -16.91
N SER A 24 -2.56 -4.45 -16.46
CA SER A 24 -2.82 -3.04 -16.75
C SER A 24 -2.15 -2.63 -18.04
N ASP A 25 -2.88 -1.91 -18.89
CA ASP A 25 -2.32 -1.26 -20.09
C ASP A 25 -1.53 0.02 -19.75
N LYS A 26 -1.67 0.52 -18.51
CA LYS A 26 -1.08 1.79 -18.06
C LYS A 26 0.13 1.59 -17.17
N PHE A 27 0.14 0.54 -16.36
CA PHE A 27 1.10 0.36 -15.27
C PHE A 27 2.00 -0.85 -15.47
N GLU A 28 3.28 -0.70 -15.14
CA GLU A 28 4.27 -1.77 -15.13
C GLU A 28 4.71 -2.05 -13.68
N PRO A 29 4.45 -3.24 -13.11
CA PRO A 29 4.87 -3.53 -11.75
C PRO A 29 6.38 -3.80 -11.66
N ILE A 30 7.02 -3.15 -10.67
CA ILE A 30 8.38 -3.45 -10.21
C ILE A 30 8.29 -4.00 -8.79
N ALA A 31 8.59 -5.27 -8.61
CA ALA A 31 8.50 -5.95 -7.32
C ALA A 31 9.74 -5.67 -6.46
N MET A 32 9.58 -4.96 -5.34
CA MET A 32 10.63 -4.85 -4.34
C MET A 32 10.61 -6.13 -3.48
N VAL A 33 11.73 -6.83 -3.44
CA VAL A 33 11.89 -8.12 -2.73
C VAL A 33 13.08 -8.09 -1.81
N ARG A 34 13.00 -8.82 -0.70
CA ARG A 34 14.07 -8.82 0.33
C ARG A 34 15.11 -9.91 0.11
N LYS A 35 14.74 -11.01 -0.54
CA LYS A 35 15.59 -12.18 -0.70
C LYS A 35 15.80 -12.53 -2.17
N ALA A 36 17.02 -12.95 -2.51
CA ALA A 36 17.38 -13.37 -3.87
C ALA A 36 16.49 -14.52 -4.40
N GLU A 37 16.05 -15.43 -3.54
CA GLU A 37 15.12 -16.52 -3.90
C GLU A 37 13.77 -16.02 -4.45
N GLN A 38 13.31 -14.83 -4.01
CA GLN A 38 12.06 -14.22 -4.47
C GLN A 38 12.22 -13.59 -5.85
N VAL A 39 13.44 -13.21 -6.24
CA VAL A 39 13.73 -12.63 -7.56
C VAL A 39 13.36 -13.62 -8.67
N SER A 40 13.75 -14.88 -8.51
CA SER A 40 13.47 -15.93 -9.49
C SER A 40 11.97 -16.14 -9.72
N HIS A 41 11.15 -16.05 -8.66
CA HIS A 41 9.70 -16.18 -8.75
C HIS A 41 9.08 -15.09 -9.65
N PHE A 42 9.40 -13.83 -9.39
CA PHE A 42 8.87 -12.70 -10.18
C PHE A 42 9.45 -12.63 -11.59
N LYS A 43 10.74 -13.00 -11.77
CA LYS A 43 11.35 -13.07 -13.09
C LYS A 43 10.64 -14.09 -13.99
N ASN A 44 10.28 -15.26 -13.46
CA ASN A 44 9.51 -16.27 -14.20
C ASN A 44 8.10 -15.79 -14.56
N GLU A 45 7.59 -14.82 -13.81
CA GLU A 45 6.31 -14.17 -14.08
C GLU A 45 6.42 -12.96 -15.02
N GLY A 46 7.62 -12.64 -15.53
CA GLY A 46 7.86 -11.46 -16.37
C GLY A 46 7.83 -10.14 -15.61
N VAL A 47 7.97 -10.17 -14.28
CA VAL A 47 7.95 -8.98 -13.42
C VAL A 47 9.39 -8.59 -13.06
N GLN A 48 9.74 -7.33 -13.30
CA GLN A 48 11.04 -6.80 -12.90
C GLN A 48 11.12 -6.70 -11.38
N THR A 49 12.32 -6.85 -10.82
CA THR A 49 12.53 -6.87 -9.37
C THR A 49 13.64 -5.93 -8.95
N ILE A 50 13.47 -5.32 -7.78
CA ILE A 50 14.53 -4.62 -7.05
C ILE A 50 14.78 -5.39 -5.75
N LEU A 51 16.02 -5.82 -5.53
CA LEU A 51 16.42 -6.46 -4.27
C LEU A 51 16.76 -5.39 -3.25
N ALA A 52 15.94 -5.24 -2.22
CA ALA A 52 16.13 -4.26 -1.17
C ALA A 52 15.42 -4.67 0.13
N ASP A 53 15.91 -4.15 1.24
CA ASP A 53 15.39 -4.44 2.58
C ASP A 53 14.95 -3.14 3.24
N LEU A 54 13.69 -3.07 3.67
CA LEU A 54 13.15 -1.89 4.34
C LEU A 54 13.84 -1.59 5.67
N GLU A 55 14.54 -2.55 6.26
CA GLU A 55 15.36 -2.34 7.45
C GLU A 55 16.71 -1.66 7.12
N LYS A 56 17.07 -1.55 5.83
CA LYS A 56 18.33 -0.97 5.34
C LYS A 56 18.08 0.29 4.50
N ASP A 57 19.09 0.73 3.75
CA ASP A 57 18.95 1.83 2.78
C ASP A 57 18.09 1.40 1.58
N VAL A 58 17.19 2.29 1.16
CA VAL A 58 16.25 2.11 0.05
C VAL A 58 16.29 3.28 -0.94
N SER A 59 17.22 4.22 -0.80
CA SER A 59 17.38 5.42 -1.65
C SER A 59 17.41 5.13 -3.15
N GLU A 60 18.07 4.03 -3.53
CA GLU A 60 18.21 3.62 -4.94
C GLU A 60 16.95 2.96 -5.53
N THR A 61 15.98 2.57 -4.69
CA THR A 61 14.84 1.74 -5.12
C THR A 61 13.79 2.52 -5.92
N THR A 62 13.78 3.85 -5.80
CA THR A 62 12.79 4.75 -6.42
C THR A 62 13.32 5.46 -7.66
N LYS A 63 14.57 5.22 -8.06
CA LYS A 63 15.15 5.83 -9.26
C LYS A 63 14.42 5.35 -10.53
N GLY A 64 13.85 6.30 -11.26
CA GLY A 64 13.09 6.00 -12.48
C GLY A 64 11.76 5.29 -12.22
N ILE A 65 11.24 5.36 -10.99
CA ILE A 65 9.89 4.90 -10.61
C ILE A 65 8.92 6.07 -10.72
N ASP A 66 7.75 5.84 -11.31
CA ASP A 66 6.71 6.86 -11.46
C ASP A 66 5.82 6.96 -10.22
N ARG A 67 5.44 5.82 -9.63
CA ARG A 67 4.56 5.73 -8.45
C ARG A 67 4.97 4.60 -7.53
N VAL A 68 4.61 4.70 -6.25
CA VAL A 68 4.90 3.68 -5.24
C VAL A 68 3.61 3.16 -4.61
N ILE A 69 3.51 1.85 -4.42
CA ILE A 69 2.57 1.23 -3.48
C ILE A 69 3.36 0.63 -2.32
N PHE A 70 3.11 1.10 -1.10
CA PHE A 70 3.61 0.47 0.11
C PHE A 70 2.58 -0.52 0.64
N ALA A 71 2.80 -1.80 0.39
CA ALA A 71 2.01 -2.92 0.91
C ALA A 71 2.85 -3.88 1.76
N ALA A 72 4.02 -3.41 2.23
CA ALA A 72 4.85 -4.14 3.15
C ALA A 72 4.23 -4.09 4.55
N GLY A 73 4.41 -5.18 5.27
CA GLY A 73 4.05 -5.30 6.66
C GLY A 73 4.90 -6.39 7.28
N SER A 74 5.19 -6.22 8.55
CA SER A 74 6.17 -7.05 9.24
C SER A 74 5.60 -8.39 9.74
N GLY A 75 4.29 -8.57 9.61
CA GLY A 75 3.57 -9.71 10.17
C GLY A 75 3.56 -9.69 11.70
N GLY A 76 3.68 -8.50 12.31
CA GLY A 76 3.72 -8.30 13.76
C GLY A 76 5.11 -8.46 14.39
N LYS A 77 6.19 -8.49 13.60
CA LYS A 77 7.57 -8.66 14.09
C LYS A 77 8.43 -7.52 13.60
N ASN A 78 9.20 -6.82 14.43
CA ASN A 78 9.94 -5.63 14.00
C ASN A 78 9.01 -4.56 13.39
N VAL A 79 7.85 -4.37 14.04
CA VAL A 79 6.78 -3.48 13.58
C VAL A 79 7.30 -2.06 13.38
N LYS A 80 8.09 -1.54 14.32
CA LYS A 80 8.66 -0.20 14.20
C LYS A 80 9.64 -0.10 13.04
N GLU A 81 10.50 -1.08 12.86
CA GLU A 81 11.57 -1.05 11.86
C GLU A 81 11.01 -1.15 10.43
N VAL A 82 9.94 -1.93 10.23
CA VAL A 82 9.39 -2.20 8.90
C VAL A 82 8.14 -1.35 8.61
N ASP A 83 7.13 -1.40 9.47
CA ASP A 83 5.83 -0.74 9.23
C ASP A 83 5.92 0.79 9.39
N GLN A 84 6.85 1.28 10.22
CA GLN A 84 7.10 2.71 10.44
C GLN A 84 8.37 3.20 9.74
N GLU A 85 9.55 2.83 10.24
CA GLU A 85 10.82 3.42 9.76
C GLU A 85 11.13 3.00 8.32
N GLY A 86 10.84 1.75 7.95
CA GLY A 86 10.91 1.28 6.58
C GLY A 86 9.99 2.06 5.63
N ALA A 87 8.75 2.34 6.07
CA ALA A 87 7.82 3.17 5.32
C ALA A 87 8.35 4.59 5.14
N LYS A 88 8.80 5.24 6.23
CA LYS A 88 9.35 6.61 6.20
C LYS A 88 10.55 6.72 5.25
N LYS A 89 11.51 5.80 5.33
CA LYS A 89 12.66 5.79 4.42
C LYS A 89 12.25 5.67 2.95
N LEU A 90 11.24 4.85 2.63
CA LEU A 90 10.76 4.73 1.25
C LEU A 90 10.01 5.98 0.80
N ILE A 91 9.27 6.64 1.70
CA ILE A 91 8.61 7.93 1.44
C ILE A 91 9.67 8.99 1.11
N ASP A 92 10.74 9.06 1.90
CA ASP A 92 11.83 10.01 1.68
C ASP A 92 12.54 9.75 0.35
N ALA A 93 12.88 8.49 0.04
CA ALA A 93 13.46 8.10 -1.24
C ALA A 93 12.54 8.45 -2.44
N ALA A 94 11.23 8.22 -2.28
CA ALA A 94 10.23 8.53 -3.30
C ALA A 94 10.15 10.04 -3.55
N LYS A 95 10.21 10.86 -2.49
CA LYS A 95 10.27 12.32 -2.58
C LYS A 95 11.52 12.79 -3.31
N GLU A 96 12.69 12.30 -2.92
CA GLU A 96 13.96 12.65 -3.55
C GLU A 96 13.99 12.27 -5.03
N SER A 97 13.31 11.19 -5.40
CA SER A 97 13.21 10.70 -6.79
C SER A 97 12.06 11.34 -7.58
N ASN A 98 11.32 12.30 -7.02
CA ASN A 98 10.16 12.95 -7.64
C ASN A 98 9.06 11.97 -8.09
N VAL A 99 8.82 10.93 -7.28
CA VAL A 99 7.69 10.01 -7.47
C VAL A 99 6.39 10.83 -7.50
N LYS A 100 5.54 10.57 -8.50
CA LYS A 100 4.32 11.35 -8.71
C LYS A 100 3.28 11.12 -7.62
N LYS A 101 3.16 9.87 -7.15
CA LYS A 101 2.17 9.47 -6.16
C LYS A 101 2.61 8.28 -5.31
N PHE A 102 2.32 8.35 -4.02
CA PHE A 102 2.60 7.30 -3.05
C PHE A 102 1.29 6.77 -2.44
N VAL A 103 0.99 5.48 -2.66
CA VAL A 103 -0.21 4.83 -2.12
C VAL A 103 0.19 3.94 -0.93
N MET A 104 -0.34 4.26 0.23
CA MET A 104 -0.06 3.57 1.49
C MET A 104 -1.17 2.59 1.83
N LEU A 105 -0.82 1.32 2.02
CA LEU A 105 -1.68 0.38 2.75
C LEU A 105 -1.49 0.62 4.25
N SER A 106 -2.45 1.30 4.86
CA SER A 106 -2.51 1.56 6.30
C SER A 106 -3.48 0.59 7.00
N SER A 107 -4.13 1.00 8.07
CA SER A 107 -5.12 0.23 8.82
C SER A 107 -6.19 1.15 9.40
N MET A 108 -7.44 0.68 9.52
CA MET A 108 -8.42 1.33 10.39
C MET A 108 -7.86 1.41 11.82
N GLY A 109 -8.14 2.52 12.51
CA GLY A 109 -7.61 2.83 13.85
C GLY A 109 -6.23 3.50 13.85
N ALA A 110 -5.53 3.57 12.71
CA ALA A 110 -4.23 4.26 12.63
C ALA A 110 -4.34 5.79 12.75
N ASP A 111 -5.54 6.39 12.70
CA ASP A 111 -5.74 7.80 13.07
C ASP A 111 -5.80 8.04 14.57
N ASN A 112 -6.12 7.03 15.37
CA ASN A 112 -6.36 7.17 16.81
C ASN A 112 -5.83 5.94 17.58
N PRO A 113 -4.52 5.64 17.47
CA PRO A 113 -3.95 4.40 18.00
C PRO A 113 -4.09 4.23 19.52
N GLU A 114 -4.26 5.32 20.27
CA GLU A 114 -4.44 5.32 21.72
C GLU A 114 -5.74 4.67 22.21
N GLU A 115 -6.78 4.62 21.36
CA GLU A 115 -8.06 3.98 21.67
C GLU A 115 -8.02 2.46 21.48
N ALA A 116 -6.96 1.93 20.87
CA ALA A 116 -6.84 0.51 20.61
C ALA A 116 -6.43 -0.27 21.87
N SER A 117 -7.24 -1.27 22.23
CA SER A 117 -6.90 -2.22 23.29
C SER A 117 -5.84 -3.22 22.87
N ASP A 118 -5.87 -3.62 21.59
CA ASP A 118 -4.97 -4.58 20.98
C ASP A 118 -4.25 -3.96 19.78
N LEU A 119 -3.09 -4.50 19.40
CA LEU A 119 -2.30 -4.02 18.26
C LEU A 119 -1.86 -2.55 18.36
N LYS A 120 -1.83 -1.97 19.56
CA LYS A 120 -1.45 -0.57 19.79
C LYS A 120 -0.13 -0.19 19.13
N ASP A 121 0.95 -0.95 19.36
CA ASP A 121 2.26 -0.71 18.75
C ASP A 121 2.21 -0.73 17.21
N TYR A 122 1.36 -1.59 16.64
CA TYR A 122 1.14 -1.65 15.20
C TYR A 122 0.41 -0.42 14.69
N LEU A 123 -0.69 -0.02 15.35
CA LEU A 123 -1.45 1.17 14.94
C LEU A 123 -0.64 2.45 15.14
N GLU A 124 0.19 2.55 16.19
CA GLU A 124 1.13 3.65 16.38
C GLU A 124 2.17 3.69 15.26
N ALA A 125 2.72 2.54 14.85
CA ALA A 125 3.65 2.48 13.73
C ALA A 125 3.00 2.93 12.41
N LYS A 126 1.77 2.47 12.13
CA LYS A 126 1.00 2.90 10.94
C LYS A 126 0.64 4.38 11.00
N HIS A 127 0.24 4.89 12.17
CA HIS A 127 -0.04 6.31 12.40
C HIS A 127 1.18 7.16 12.05
N ASN A 128 2.35 6.81 12.61
CA ASN A 128 3.58 7.56 12.39
C ASN A 128 4.04 7.53 10.93
N ALA A 129 3.82 6.43 10.21
CA ALA A 129 4.08 6.36 8.77
C ALA A 129 3.09 7.21 7.95
N ASP A 130 1.80 7.15 8.29
CA ASP A 130 0.74 7.95 7.66
C ASP A 130 1.03 9.45 7.81
N GLU A 131 1.31 9.92 9.02
CA GLU A 131 1.60 11.34 9.29
C GLU A 131 2.88 11.81 8.58
N HIS A 132 3.92 10.97 8.53
CA HIS A 132 5.13 11.28 7.76
C HIS A 132 4.83 11.43 6.27
N LEU A 133 4.00 10.55 5.70
CA LEU A 133 3.58 10.65 4.30
C LEU A 133 2.81 11.94 4.05
N LYS A 134 1.87 12.30 4.94
CA LYS A 134 1.10 13.55 4.82
C LYS A 134 1.99 14.80 4.84
N GLN A 135 3.05 14.78 5.65
CA GLN A 135 3.99 15.89 5.80
C GLN A 135 5.10 15.90 4.73
N SER A 136 5.24 14.82 3.96
CA SER A 136 6.32 14.67 2.97
C SER A 136 6.25 15.67 1.81
N GLY A 137 5.04 16.11 1.44
CA GLY A 137 4.78 16.91 0.25
C GLY A 137 4.58 16.10 -1.04
N LEU A 138 4.66 14.76 -0.97
CA LEU A 138 4.24 13.88 -2.07
C LEU A 138 2.72 13.92 -2.24
N GLU A 139 2.24 13.71 -3.47
CA GLU A 139 0.85 13.32 -3.65
C GLU A 139 0.65 11.92 -3.06
N TYR A 140 -0.40 11.72 -2.28
CA TYR A 140 -0.64 10.43 -1.64
C TYR A 140 -2.10 9.97 -1.64
N ALA A 141 -2.27 8.67 -1.43
CA ALA A 141 -3.53 8.08 -0.98
C ALA A 141 -3.22 7.10 0.17
N ILE A 142 -3.88 7.25 1.32
CA ILE A 142 -3.73 6.37 2.48
C ILE A 142 -5.01 5.55 2.61
N VAL A 143 -4.89 4.24 2.36
CA VAL A 143 -6.02 3.30 2.38
C VAL A 143 -6.01 2.55 3.72
N ARG A 144 -7.07 2.68 4.50
CA ARG A 144 -7.23 2.09 5.84
C ARG A 144 -8.29 0.98 5.82
N PRO A 145 -7.93 -0.25 5.44
CA PRO A 145 -8.88 -1.35 5.48
C PRO A 145 -9.21 -1.78 6.90
N GLY A 146 -10.37 -2.40 7.06
CA GLY A 146 -10.69 -3.22 8.23
C GLY A 146 -9.91 -4.55 8.24
N ALA A 147 -10.43 -5.54 8.97
CA ALA A 147 -9.78 -6.83 9.13
C ALA A 147 -9.60 -7.56 7.78
N LEU A 148 -8.36 -7.94 7.46
CA LEU A 148 -8.02 -8.51 6.16
C LEU A 148 -8.32 -10.01 6.08
N THR A 149 -9.20 -10.41 5.15
CA THR A 149 -9.52 -11.83 4.91
C THR A 149 -8.85 -12.37 3.65
N ASN A 150 -8.82 -13.71 3.53
CA ASN A 150 -8.36 -14.42 2.34
C ASN A 150 -9.51 -14.96 1.49
N ASN A 151 -10.73 -14.52 1.77
CA ASN A 151 -11.91 -14.84 0.97
C ASN A 151 -11.76 -14.30 -0.46
N GLU A 152 -12.58 -14.80 -1.37
CA GLU A 152 -12.67 -14.21 -2.70
C GLU A 152 -13.16 -12.76 -2.61
N GLY A 153 -12.53 -11.89 -3.40
CA GLY A 153 -13.01 -10.52 -3.60
C GLY A 153 -14.09 -10.51 -4.68
N ASN A 154 -15.03 -9.57 -4.58
CA ASN A 154 -16.09 -9.39 -5.57
C ASN A 154 -16.02 -8.01 -6.25
N GLY A 155 -14.95 -7.25 -6.01
CA GLY A 155 -14.73 -5.93 -6.59
C GLY A 155 -15.67 -4.86 -6.04
N LYS A 156 -16.30 -5.09 -4.88
CA LYS A 156 -17.22 -4.15 -4.23
C LYS A 156 -16.80 -3.83 -2.80
N ILE A 157 -16.88 -2.56 -2.46
CA ILE A 157 -16.48 -2.03 -1.16
C ILE A 157 -17.49 -1.02 -0.64
N GLU A 158 -17.37 -0.74 0.65
CA GLU A 158 -17.83 0.49 1.28
C GLU A 158 -16.60 1.35 1.57
N ILE A 159 -16.73 2.66 1.36
CA ILE A 159 -15.62 3.62 1.44
C ILE A 159 -16.15 4.93 2.02
N ASP A 160 -15.37 5.54 2.92
CA ASP A 160 -15.58 6.90 3.42
C ASP A 160 -14.27 7.42 4.04
N ASN A 161 -14.14 8.71 4.30
CA ASN A 161 -13.03 9.25 5.08
C ASN A 161 -12.97 8.62 6.49
N LYS A 162 -14.14 8.31 7.08
CA LYS A 162 -14.31 7.58 8.34
C LYS A 162 -15.65 6.83 8.33
N LEU A 163 -15.61 5.50 8.45
CA LEU A 163 -16.81 4.64 8.41
C LEU A 163 -17.51 4.48 9.77
N ASN A 164 -16.83 4.82 10.87
CA ASN A 164 -17.36 4.73 12.24
C ASN A 164 -17.91 3.35 12.63
N LYS A 165 -17.34 2.30 12.05
CA LYS A 165 -17.69 0.90 12.34
C LYS A 165 -16.51 -0.01 12.04
N SER A 166 -16.51 -1.18 12.67
CA SER A 166 -15.55 -2.24 12.36
C SER A 166 -16.11 -3.18 11.31
N GLY A 167 -15.21 -3.83 10.57
CA GLY A 167 -15.60 -4.85 9.62
C GLY A 167 -14.39 -5.52 8.99
N GLU A 168 -14.66 -6.39 8.03
CA GLU A 168 -13.64 -7.12 7.29
C GLU A 168 -13.67 -6.77 5.80
N ILE A 169 -12.57 -7.06 5.11
CA ILE A 169 -12.46 -6.90 3.66
C ILE A 169 -11.48 -7.93 3.07
N PRO A 170 -11.81 -8.56 1.93
CA PRO A 170 -10.87 -9.43 1.22
C PRO A 170 -9.61 -8.68 0.77
N ARG A 171 -8.44 -9.28 0.96
CA ARG A 171 -7.16 -8.72 0.46
C ARG A 171 -7.16 -8.44 -1.03
N ARG A 172 -8.01 -9.13 -1.80
CA ARG A 172 -8.18 -8.89 -3.23
C ARG A 172 -8.80 -7.53 -3.50
N ASP A 173 -9.88 -7.18 -2.81
CA ASP A 173 -10.56 -5.90 -2.96
C ASP A 173 -9.68 -4.75 -2.44
N VAL A 174 -8.89 -4.99 -1.38
CA VAL A 174 -7.86 -4.03 -0.94
C VAL A 174 -6.81 -3.79 -2.02
N ALA A 175 -6.29 -4.85 -2.64
CA ALA A 175 -5.30 -4.73 -3.71
C ALA A 175 -5.86 -3.96 -4.93
N GLU A 176 -7.11 -4.21 -5.32
CA GLU A 176 -7.78 -3.48 -6.39
C GLU A 176 -7.98 -2.00 -6.03
N THR A 177 -8.33 -1.70 -4.78
CA THR A 177 -8.47 -0.32 -4.29
C THR A 177 -7.13 0.42 -4.28
N LEU A 178 -6.04 -0.21 -3.83
CA LEU A 178 -4.68 0.35 -3.85
C LEU A 178 -4.22 0.67 -5.29
N VAL A 179 -4.46 -0.24 -6.24
CA VAL A 179 -4.12 -0.01 -7.65
C VAL A 179 -5.00 1.08 -8.25
N GLY A 180 -6.30 1.09 -7.99
CA GLY A 180 -7.21 2.14 -8.45
C GLY A 180 -6.84 3.53 -7.92
N SER A 181 -6.27 3.59 -6.71
CA SER A 181 -5.80 4.84 -6.09
C SER A 181 -4.52 5.41 -6.72
N LEU A 182 -3.88 4.69 -7.65
CA LEU A 182 -2.75 5.21 -8.42
C LEU A 182 -3.16 6.30 -9.41
N GLU A 183 -4.43 6.34 -9.84
CA GLU A 183 -4.93 7.33 -10.79
C GLU A 183 -4.82 8.75 -10.23
N ASP A 184 -4.42 9.72 -11.06
CA ASP A 184 -4.16 11.12 -10.62
C ASP A 184 -5.42 11.81 -10.09
N SER A 185 -6.58 11.47 -10.64
CA SER A 185 -7.87 12.07 -10.27
C SER A 185 -8.52 11.44 -9.03
N VAL A 186 -7.93 10.40 -8.46
CA VAL A 186 -8.55 9.59 -7.39
C VAL A 186 -7.83 9.83 -6.06
N ALA A 187 -8.59 10.09 -4.99
CA ALA A 187 -8.09 10.10 -3.61
C ALA A 187 -6.81 10.93 -3.39
N LYS A 188 -6.71 12.07 -4.08
CA LYS A 188 -5.54 12.95 -4.03
C LYS A 188 -5.40 13.59 -2.65
N ASN A 189 -4.31 13.26 -1.96
CA ASN A 189 -4.00 13.71 -0.60
C ASN A 189 -5.12 13.35 0.38
N LYS A 190 -5.63 12.12 0.26
CA LYS A 190 -6.72 11.61 1.09
C LYS A 190 -6.27 10.44 1.96
N SER A 191 -6.87 10.34 3.13
CA SER A 191 -6.90 9.14 3.97
C SER A 191 -8.35 8.68 4.07
N PHE A 192 -8.60 7.40 3.82
CA PHE A 192 -9.96 6.87 3.81
C PHE A 192 -10.00 5.42 4.26
N GLU A 193 -11.13 5.01 4.81
CA GLU A 193 -11.38 3.68 5.33
C GLU A 193 -12.16 2.83 4.31
N ILE A 194 -11.86 1.53 4.27
CA ILE A 194 -12.57 0.59 3.39
C ILE A 194 -12.98 -0.69 4.12
N LEU A 195 -14.21 -1.14 3.82
CA LEU A 195 -14.78 -2.41 4.28
C LEU A 195 -15.42 -3.14 3.09
N LYS A 196 -15.76 -4.42 3.28
CA LYS A 196 -16.65 -5.12 2.36
C LYS A 196 -17.97 -4.35 2.24
N GLY A 197 -18.46 -4.16 1.00
CA GLY A 197 -19.70 -3.46 0.74
C GLY A 197 -20.28 -3.80 -0.63
N GLU A 198 -21.16 -2.93 -1.13
CA GLU A 198 -21.96 -3.20 -2.33
C GLU A 198 -21.65 -2.32 -3.53
N THR A 199 -20.76 -1.31 -3.39
CA THR A 199 -20.39 -0.39 -4.48
C THR A 199 -19.14 -0.89 -5.19
N PHE A 200 -19.17 -0.99 -6.52
CA PHE A 200 -17.98 -1.36 -7.29
C PHE A 200 -16.81 -0.40 -7.02
N ILE A 201 -15.61 -0.93 -6.83
CA ILE A 201 -14.41 -0.18 -6.40
C ILE A 201 -14.18 1.08 -7.23
N LYS A 202 -14.31 1.01 -8.56
CA LYS A 202 -14.15 2.18 -9.43
C LYS A 202 -15.12 3.32 -9.06
N ALA A 203 -16.40 3.01 -8.95
CA ALA A 203 -17.44 3.97 -8.59
C ALA A 203 -17.34 4.42 -7.11
N ALA A 204 -16.78 3.58 -6.24
CA ALA A 204 -16.53 3.91 -4.85
C ALA A 204 -15.40 4.95 -4.73
N LEU A 205 -14.30 4.75 -5.47
CA LEU A 205 -13.13 5.65 -5.50
C LEU A 205 -13.43 7.04 -6.08
N GLU A 206 -14.40 7.15 -6.98
CA GLU A 206 -14.85 8.44 -7.53
C GLU A 206 -15.49 9.37 -6.47
N LYS A 207 -15.80 8.85 -5.27
CA LYS A 207 -16.42 9.62 -4.18
C LYS A 207 -15.43 10.28 -3.22
N ILE A 208 -14.12 10.03 -3.36
CA ILE A 208 -13.07 10.43 -2.40
C ILE A 208 -12.03 11.37 -3.00
#